data_AF-A0A7W7MET1-F1
#
_entry.id   AF-A0A7W7MET1-F1
#
_cell.length_a   1.000
_cell.length_b   1.000
_cell.length_c   1.000
_cell.angle_alpha   90.00
_cell.angle_beta   90.00
_cell.angle_gamma   90.00
#
_symmetry.space_group_name_H-M   'P 1'
#
loop_
_entity.id
_entity.type
_entity.pdbx_description
1 polymer ?
#
loop_
_entity_poly.entity_id
_entity_poly.type
_entity_poly.pdbx_seq_one_letter_code
_entity_poly.pdbx_strand_id
1 'polypeptide(L)'
;MDFDVLVEIPKGQRNKYEVDHKTGRIRLDRTLFTATQYPADYGYIEGTLGQDGDPLDALVLIQEPTFPGCLVRARAIGMYRMTDEHGRDDKVLCVPYEDPRQEHLRDIHHLGEFDRMEIQHFFTVYKDLEPGKSVEGATWTGRIEAEAEIRASFKRAEAAEAAEGEGEH
;
A
#
# COMPACT_ATOMS: atom_id res chain seq x y z
N MET A 1 -16.73 -1.53 -3.02
CA MET A 1 -15.87 -0.47 -3.55
C MET A 1 -14.69 -1.15 -4.22
N ASP A 2 -14.33 -0.68 -5.39
CA ASP A 2 -13.14 -1.09 -6.15
C ASP A 2 -12.36 0.16 -6.55
N PHE A 3 -11.09 -0.03 -6.85
CA PHE A 3 -10.13 1.02 -7.18
C PHE A 3 -8.93 0.39 -7.90
N ASP A 4 -8.15 1.20 -8.61
CA ASP A 4 -6.92 0.74 -9.24
C ASP A 4 -5.73 0.93 -8.30
N VAL A 5 -4.92 -0.12 -8.19
CA VAL A 5 -3.62 -0.09 -7.50
C VAL A 5 -2.54 -0.14 -8.57
N LEU A 6 -1.63 0.83 -8.58
CA LEU A 6 -0.42 0.76 -9.37
C LEU A 6 0.65 0.02 -8.56
N VAL A 7 1.12 -1.12 -9.08
CA VAL A 7 2.15 -1.93 -8.44
C VAL A 7 3.53 -1.32 -8.70
N GLU A 8 4.28 -1.02 -7.64
CA GLU A 8 5.66 -0.57 -7.71
C GLU A 8 6.63 -1.73 -7.52
N ILE A 9 6.31 -2.63 -6.58
CA ILE A 9 7.23 -3.67 -6.11
C ILE A 9 6.52 -5.01 -6.16
N PRO A 10 6.86 -5.89 -7.12
CA PRO A 10 6.34 -7.24 -7.16
C PRO A 10 6.73 -8.05 -5.92
N LYS A 11 5.88 -8.99 -5.52
CA LYS A 11 6.14 -9.95 -4.46
C LYS A 11 7.51 -10.63 -4.65
N GLY A 12 8.23 -10.80 -3.54
CA GLY A 12 9.54 -11.47 -3.49
C GLY A 12 10.72 -10.56 -3.83
N GLN A 13 10.49 -9.28 -4.12
CA GLN A 13 11.57 -8.35 -4.45
C GLN A 13 12.28 -7.79 -3.22
N ARG A 14 13.59 -7.54 -3.38
CA ARG A 14 14.42 -6.75 -2.44
C ARG A 14 14.72 -5.34 -2.94
N ASN A 15 14.47 -5.08 -4.21
CA ASN A 15 14.57 -3.75 -4.78
C ASN A 15 13.28 -3.01 -4.45
N LYS A 16 13.40 -1.94 -3.66
CA LYS A 16 12.33 -0.99 -3.43
C LYS A 16 12.31 -0.02 -4.61
N TYR A 17 11.36 -0.24 -5.49
CA TYR A 17 11.00 0.71 -6.53
C TYR A 17 9.97 1.71 -6.00
N GLU A 18 9.87 2.85 -6.66
CA GLU A 18 8.84 3.86 -6.44
C GLU A 18 8.50 4.55 -7.77
N VAL A 19 7.30 5.12 -7.86
CA VAL A 19 6.94 6.04 -8.94
C VAL A 19 7.42 7.43 -8.58
N ASP A 20 8.16 8.06 -9.50
CA ASP A 20 8.39 9.50 -9.47
C ASP A 20 7.09 10.20 -9.91
N HIS A 21 6.26 10.62 -8.96
CA HIS A 21 4.93 11.20 -9.23
C HIS A 21 4.93 12.45 -10.12
N LYS A 22 6.07 13.14 -10.25
CA LYS A 22 6.21 14.28 -11.18
C LYS A 22 6.34 13.84 -12.64
N THR A 23 6.91 12.66 -12.87
CA THR A 23 7.25 12.17 -14.22
C THR A 23 6.51 10.89 -14.63
N GLY A 24 5.87 10.21 -13.68
CA GLY A 24 5.24 8.91 -13.86
C GLY A 24 6.22 7.76 -14.12
N ARG A 25 7.52 7.94 -13.83
CA ARG A 25 8.56 6.94 -14.12
C ARG A 25 8.86 6.07 -12.91
N ILE A 26 9.07 4.77 -13.15
CA ILE A 26 9.59 3.86 -12.13
C ILE A 26 11.06 4.19 -11.85
N ARG A 27 11.38 4.37 -10.57
CA ARG A 27 12.73 4.62 -10.05
C ARG A 27 13.09 3.53 -9.06
N LEU A 28 14.34 3.08 -9.09
CA LEU A 28 14.90 2.30 -7.99
C LEU A 28 15.31 3.29 -6.89
N ASP A 29 14.60 3.26 -5.76
CA ASP A 29 14.97 4.02 -4.56
C ASP A 29 16.20 3.37 -3.93
N ARG A 30 16.07 2.10 -3.52
CA ARG A 30 17.16 1.33 -2.92
C ARG A 30 16.93 -0.18 -2.99
N THR A 31 17.99 -0.95 -2.75
CA THR A 31 17.84 -2.34 -2.31
C THR A 31 17.70 -2.36 -0.79
N LEU A 32 16.78 -3.16 -0.25
CA LEU A 32 16.54 -3.28 1.19
C LEU A 32 17.83 -3.66 1.94
N PHE A 33 18.06 -3.01 3.08
CA PHE A 33 19.25 -3.21 3.90
C PHE A 33 19.20 -4.55 4.65
N THR A 34 18.00 -5.06 4.90
CA THR A 34 17.75 -6.37 5.49
C THR A 34 17.64 -7.47 4.43
N ALA A 35 17.75 -8.72 4.85
CA ALA A 35 17.55 -9.90 4.00
C ALA A 35 16.05 -10.25 3.80
N THR A 36 15.16 -9.26 3.96
CA THR A 36 13.72 -9.40 3.77
C THR A 36 13.32 -9.21 2.30
N GLN A 37 12.10 -9.64 1.95
CA GLN A 37 11.49 -9.46 0.64
C GLN A 37 10.03 -9.04 0.82
N TYR A 38 9.50 -8.25 -0.12
CA TYR A 38 8.09 -7.83 -0.08
C TYR A 38 7.15 -9.06 -0.13
N PRO A 39 6.19 -9.19 0.80
CA PRO A 39 5.38 -10.41 0.96
C PRO A 39 4.25 -10.54 -0.07
N ALA A 40 3.85 -9.42 -0.68
CA ALA A 40 2.84 -9.32 -1.71
C ALA A 40 3.23 -8.22 -2.70
N ASP A 41 2.50 -8.11 -3.81
CA ASP A 41 2.65 -6.97 -4.72
C ASP A 41 2.29 -5.69 -3.95
N TYR A 42 3.15 -4.69 -4.04
CA TYR A 42 3.07 -3.45 -3.28
C TYR A 42 3.08 -2.25 -4.21
N GLY A 43 2.31 -1.23 -3.87
CA GLY A 43 2.35 0.09 -4.50
C GLY A 43 1.29 0.98 -3.86
N TYR A 44 0.56 1.75 -4.65
CA TYR A 44 -0.40 2.72 -4.12
C TYR A 44 -1.73 2.74 -4.90
N ILE A 45 -2.76 3.31 -4.28
CA ILE A 45 -4.09 3.48 -4.88
C ILE A 45 -4.11 4.77 -5.73
N GLU A 46 -4.44 4.63 -7.01
CA GLU A 46 -4.50 5.76 -7.95
C GLU A 46 -5.53 6.82 -7.50
N GLY A 47 -5.19 8.10 -7.69
CA GLY A 47 -6.07 9.23 -7.36
C GLY A 47 -6.31 9.44 -5.86
N THR A 48 -5.41 8.98 -4.99
CA THR A 48 -5.55 9.15 -3.53
C THR A 48 -4.44 10.03 -2.96
N LEU A 49 -4.74 10.66 -1.82
CA LEU A 49 -3.77 11.41 -1.02
C LEU A 49 -3.86 10.96 0.45
N GLY A 50 -2.77 10.39 0.96
CA GLY A 50 -2.56 9.93 2.32
C GLY A 50 -2.50 11.07 3.34
N GLN A 51 -2.22 10.73 4.60
CA GLN A 51 -2.04 11.72 5.68
C GLN A 51 -0.61 12.26 5.75
N ASP A 52 0.33 11.50 5.20
CA ASP A 52 1.75 11.79 5.01
C ASP A 52 2.03 12.67 3.79
N GLY A 53 1.05 12.78 2.87
CA GLY A 53 1.15 13.58 1.65
C GLY A 53 1.50 12.78 0.40
N ASP A 54 1.68 11.46 0.52
CA ASP A 54 1.89 10.53 -0.59
C ASP A 54 0.58 9.79 -0.91
N PRO A 55 0.44 9.15 -2.09
CA PRO A 55 -0.72 8.31 -2.36
C PRO A 55 -0.87 7.16 -1.35
N LEU A 56 -2.11 6.73 -1.10
CA LEU A 56 -2.38 5.70 -0.09
C LEU A 56 -1.80 4.35 -0.51
N ASP A 57 -0.89 3.82 0.30
CA ASP A 57 -0.23 2.54 0.08
C ASP A 57 -1.21 1.35 0.04
N ALA A 58 -0.89 0.36 -0.79
CA ALA A 58 -1.64 -0.88 -0.92
C ALA A 58 -0.74 -2.12 -1.12
N LEU A 59 -1.13 -3.23 -0.49
CA LEU A 59 -0.67 -4.58 -0.81
C LEU A 59 -1.76 -5.33 -1.55
N VAL A 60 -1.43 -6.01 -2.65
CA VAL A 60 -2.36 -6.82 -3.42
C VAL A 60 -1.95 -8.28 -3.36
N LEU A 61 -2.81 -9.11 -2.77
CA LEU A 61 -2.60 -10.55 -2.69
C LEU A 61 -2.91 -11.20 -4.05
N ILE A 62 -1.88 -11.45 -4.85
CA ILE A 62 -1.97 -12.11 -6.15
C ILE A 62 -1.18 -13.44 -6.10
N GLN A 63 -1.63 -14.44 -6.87
CA GLN A 63 -0.97 -15.75 -6.91
C GLN A 63 0.43 -15.70 -7.53
N GLU A 64 0.59 -14.96 -8.62
CA GLU A 64 1.86 -14.75 -9.31
C GLU A 64 2.22 -13.26 -9.29
N PRO A 65 3.48 -12.89 -8.98
CA PRO A 65 3.90 -11.49 -8.94
C PRO A 65 3.69 -10.82 -10.31
N THR A 66 3.30 -9.55 -10.30
CA THR A 66 3.17 -8.76 -11.52
C THR A 66 4.50 -8.11 -11.92
N PHE A 67 4.49 -6.85 -12.34
CA PHE A 67 5.65 -6.07 -12.74
C PHE A 67 5.46 -4.60 -12.33
N PRO A 68 6.55 -3.83 -12.09
CA PRO A 68 6.44 -2.41 -11.75
C PRO A 68 5.71 -1.61 -12.83
N GLY A 69 4.72 -0.81 -12.43
CA GLY A 69 3.80 -0.06 -13.31
C GLY A 69 2.56 -0.83 -13.75
N CYS A 70 2.34 -2.07 -13.27
CA CYS A 70 1.12 -2.81 -13.55
C CYS A 70 -0.06 -2.23 -12.75
N LEU A 71 -1.19 -1.94 -13.43
CA LEU A 71 -2.44 -1.59 -12.77
C LEU A 71 -3.24 -2.85 -12.44
N VAL A 72 -3.69 -2.94 -11.18
CA VAL A 72 -4.56 -4.01 -10.71
C VAL A 72 -5.83 -3.40 -10.13
N ARG A 73 -6.97 -3.71 -10.77
CA ARG A 73 -8.29 -3.38 -10.22
C ARG A 73 -8.57 -4.25 -9.01
N ALA A 74 -8.63 -3.63 -7.85
CA ALA A 74 -8.62 -4.31 -6.56
C ALA A 74 -9.80 -3.92 -5.67
N ARG A 75 -9.98 -4.69 -4.59
CA ARG A 75 -10.87 -4.36 -3.47
C ARG A 75 -10.18 -4.60 -2.14
N ALA A 76 -10.45 -3.72 -1.18
CA ALA A 76 -9.93 -3.85 0.17
C ALA A 76 -10.56 -5.05 0.91
N ILE A 77 -9.73 -5.72 1.72
CA ILE A 77 -10.16 -6.72 2.71
C ILE A 77 -9.74 -6.30 4.12
N GLY A 78 -8.82 -5.36 4.27
CA GLY A 78 -8.38 -4.86 5.56
C GLY A 78 -7.34 -3.78 5.39
N MET A 79 -6.75 -3.32 6.49
CA MET A 79 -5.69 -2.33 6.47
C MET A 79 -4.73 -2.55 7.62
N TYR A 80 -3.45 -2.55 7.31
CA TYR A 80 -2.37 -2.56 8.28
C TYR A 80 -2.04 -1.13 8.65
N ARG A 81 -2.00 -0.83 9.95
CA ARG A 81 -1.65 0.49 10.48
C ARG A 81 -0.34 0.39 11.22
N MET A 82 0.54 1.34 10.94
CA MET A 82 1.80 1.52 11.64
C MET A 82 2.13 3.01 11.71
N THR A 83 3.10 3.34 12.56
CA THR A 83 3.72 4.65 12.61
C THR A 83 5.21 4.45 12.33
N ASP A 84 5.76 5.22 11.42
CA ASP A 84 7.21 5.28 11.18
C ASP A 84 7.76 6.69 11.52
N GLU A 85 9.03 6.93 11.19
CA GLU A 85 9.69 8.22 11.42
C GLU A 85 9.01 9.44 10.76
N HIS A 86 8.14 9.25 9.77
CA HIS A 86 7.40 10.29 9.06
C HIS A 86 5.95 10.44 9.54
N GLY A 87 5.49 9.59 10.46
CA GLY A 87 4.15 9.65 11.03
C GLY A 87 3.35 8.39 10.74
N ARG A 88 2.04 8.56 10.56
CA ARG A 88 1.13 7.44 10.32
C ARG A 88 1.31 6.92 8.90
N ASP A 89 1.56 5.62 8.79
CA ASP A 89 1.80 4.90 7.55
C ASP A 89 0.79 3.73 7.47
N ASP A 90 -0.32 3.98 6.77
CA ASP A 90 -1.42 3.04 6.63
C ASP A 90 -1.34 2.32 5.28
N LYS A 91 -1.46 0.99 5.30
CA LYS A 91 -1.34 0.14 4.09
C LYS A 91 -2.58 -0.69 3.89
N VAL A 92 -3.31 -0.44 2.80
CA VAL A 92 -4.54 -1.17 2.49
C VAL A 92 -4.19 -2.56 1.98
N LEU A 93 -4.77 -3.60 2.60
CA LEU A 93 -4.64 -4.97 2.10
C LEU A 93 -5.79 -5.27 1.14
N CYS A 94 -5.44 -5.71 -0.06
CA CYS A 94 -6.34 -5.85 -1.18
C CYS A 94 -6.25 -7.23 -1.84
N VAL A 95 -7.29 -7.55 -2.61
CA VAL A 95 -7.34 -8.66 -3.56
C VAL A 95 -7.89 -8.16 -4.91
N PRO A 96 -7.55 -8.77 -6.05
CA PRO A 96 -8.24 -8.55 -7.32
C PRO A 96 -9.76 -8.50 -7.19
N TYR A 97 -10.40 -7.49 -7.80
CA TYR A 97 -11.82 -7.22 -7.62
C TYR A 97 -12.72 -8.36 -8.11
N GLU A 98 -12.45 -8.89 -9.31
CA GLU A 98 -13.33 -9.83 -10.02
C GLU A 98 -12.82 -11.28 -10.00
N ASP A 99 -11.82 -11.62 -9.19
CA ASP A 99 -11.29 -12.99 -9.14
C ASP A 99 -12.15 -13.90 -8.24
N PRO A 100 -12.92 -14.86 -8.82
CA PRO A 100 -13.78 -15.74 -8.03
C PRO A 100 -12.98 -16.66 -7.08
N ARG A 101 -11.69 -16.90 -7.36
CA ARG A 101 -10.82 -17.71 -6.48
C ARG A 101 -10.63 -17.06 -5.11
N GLN A 102 -10.78 -15.75 -5.01
CA GLN A 102 -10.58 -14.96 -3.79
C GLN A 102 -11.87 -14.38 -3.21
N GLU A 103 -13.05 -14.83 -3.68
CA GLU A 103 -14.34 -14.31 -3.21
C GLU A 103 -14.55 -14.50 -1.69
N HIS A 104 -13.94 -15.55 -1.12
CA HIS A 104 -13.98 -15.85 0.31
C HIS A 104 -13.21 -14.83 1.17
N LEU A 105 -12.22 -14.13 0.60
CA LEU A 105 -11.47 -13.08 1.28
C LEU A 105 -12.27 -11.78 1.26
N ARG A 106 -13.14 -11.57 2.26
CA ARG A 106 -14.03 -10.38 2.32
C ARG A 106 -13.69 -9.39 3.45
N ASP A 107 -12.80 -9.79 4.35
CA ASP A 107 -12.40 -9.06 5.55
C ASP A 107 -11.05 -9.65 6.04
N ILE A 108 -10.33 -8.94 6.91
CA ILE A 108 -8.97 -9.27 7.33
C ILE A 108 -8.92 -10.62 8.05
N HIS A 109 -9.97 -10.95 8.80
CA HIS A 109 -10.08 -12.20 9.53
C HIS A 109 -10.31 -13.43 8.64
N HIS A 110 -10.60 -13.24 7.35
CA HIS A 110 -10.65 -14.34 6.38
C HIS A 110 -9.26 -14.75 5.87
N LEU A 111 -8.23 -13.90 6.05
CA LEU A 111 -6.86 -14.24 5.74
C LEU A 111 -6.24 -15.07 6.88
N GLY A 112 -5.46 -16.09 6.51
CA GLY A 112 -4.75 -16.94 7.45
C GLY A 112 -3.95 -16.12 8.47
N GLU A 113 -3.94 -16.57 9.72
CA GLU A 113 -3.21 -15.88 10.78
C GLU A 113 -1.72 -15.73 10.46
N PHE A 114 -1.08 -16.79 9.98
CA PHE A 114 0.34 -16.75 9.61
C PHE A 114 0.63 -15.85 8.42
N ASP A 115 -0.27 -15.73 7.45
CA ASP A 115 -0.13 -14.78 6.34
C ASP A 115 -0.16 -13.33 6.85
N ARG A 116 -1.09 -13.03 7.78
CA ARG A 116 -1.17 -11.72 8.44
C ARG A 116 0.07 -11.42 9.27
N MET A 117 0.60 -12.42 9.98
CA MET A 117 1.82 -12.30 10.78
C MET A 117 3.05 -12.09 9.90
N GLU A 118 3.16 -12.75 8.76
CA GLU A 118 4.28 -12.57 7.82
C GLU A 118 4.31 -11.13 7.27
N ILE A 119 3.16 -10.62 6.82
CA ILE A 119 3.06 -9.23 6.34
C ILE A 119 3.40 -8.23 7.46
N GLN A 120 2.85 -8.43 8.65
CA GLN A 120 3.17 -7.59 9.81
C GLN A 120 4.66 -7.64 10.16
N HIS A 121 5.26 -8.82 10.16
CA HIS A 121 6.68 -8.99 10.47
C HIS A 121 7.56 -8.25 9.47
N PHE A 122 7.27 -8.36 8.17
CA PHE A 122 7.98 -7.64 7.13
C PHE A 122 8.05 -6.14 7.42
N PHE A 123 6.90 -5.47 7.60
CA PHE A 123 6.89 -4.02 7.84
C PHE A 123 7.50 -3.61 9.18
N THR A 124 7.50 -4.51 10.16
CA THR A 124 8.15 -4.26 11.45
C THR A 124 9.68 -4.25 11.34
N VAL A 125 10.27 -5.07 10.45
CA VAL A 125 11.73 -5.33 10.46
C VAL A 125 12.47 -4.90 9.19
N TYR A 126 11.79 -4.61 8.07
CA TYR A 126 12.48 -4.40 6.79
C TYR A 126 13.47 -3.21 6.80
N LYS A 127 13.21 -2.21 7.65
CA LYS A 127 14.02 -1.01 7.88
C LYS A 127 15.04 -1.15 9.04
N ASP A 128 15.16 -2.29 9.72
CA ASP A 128 15.97 -2.44 10.95
C ASP A 128 17.46 -2.09 10.81
N LEU A 129 18.02 -2.28 9.61
CA LEU A 129 19.42 -1.98 9.31
C LEU A 129 19.61 -0.62 8.61
N GLU A 130 18.53 0.17 8.45
CA GLU A 130 18.58 1.51 7.89
C GLU A 130 18.86 2.54 9.00
N PRO A 131 19.90 3.39 8.85
CA PRO A 131 20.24 4.39 9.87
C PRO A 131 19.10 5.38 10.14
N GLY A 132 18.67 5.49 11.40
CA GLY A 132 17.69 6.49 11.84
C GLY A 132 16.24 6.17 11.50
N LYS A 133 15.93 4.91 11.16
CA LYS A 133 14.57 4.43 10.87
C LYS A 133 14.00 3.67 12.05
N SER A 134 12.68 3.76 12.25
CA SER A 134 11.97 3.08 13.33
C SER A 134 10.51 2.83 12.96
N VAL A 135 9.94 1.74 13.48
CA VAL A 135 8.53 1.39 13.29
C VAL A 135 7.89 1.09 14.64
N GLU A 136 6.72 1.67 14.88
CA GLU A 136 5.92 1.48 16.10
C GLU A 136 4.43 1.29 15.75
N GLY A 137 3.64 0.79 16.71
CA GLY A 137 2.18 0.85 16.62
C GLY A 137 1.51 -0.06 15.57
N ALA A 138 2.04 -1.25 15.33
CA ALA A 138 1.51 -2.22 14.35
C ALA A 138 0.16 -2.83 14.75
N THR A 139 -0.90 -2.58 13.97
CA THR A 139 -2.21 -3.25 14.15
C THR A 139 -2.95 -3.49 12.84
N TRP A 140 -3.77 -4.53 12.82
CA TRP A 140 -4.68 -4.82 11.72
C TRP A 140 -6.06 -4.25 11.98
N THR A 141 -6.67 -3.69 10.94
CA THR A 141 -8.06 -3.24 10.95
C THR A 141 -8.87 -3.86 9.83
N GLY A 142 -10.18 -3.95 10.04
CA GLY A 142 -11.11 -4.61 9.13
C GLY A 142 -11.36 -3.82 7.85
N ARG A 143 -12.19 -4.41 6.98
CA ARG A 143 -12.52 -3.83 5.69
C ARG A 143 -13.23 -2.47 5.80
N ILE A 144 -14.08 -2.29 6.81
CA ILE A 144 -14.89 -1.08 6.97
C ILE A 144 -13.98 0.14 7.17
N GLU A 145 -12.99 0.01 8.06
CA GLU A 145 -12.01 1.05 8.35
C GLU A 145 -11.09 1.30 7.15
N ALA A 146 -10.69 0.25 6.44
CA ALA A 146 -9.90 0.37 5.22
C ALA A 146 -10.66 1.18 4.15
N GLU A 147 -11.91 0.83 3.86
CA GLU A 147 -12.72 1.56 2.89
C GLU A 147 -13.02 3.01 3.34
N ALA A 148 -13.10 3.26 4.65
CA ALA A 148 -13.27 4.61 5.18
C ALA A 148 -12.02 5.48 4.94
N GLU A 149 -10.82 4.94 5.16
CA GLU A 149 -9.58 5.65 4.87
C GLU A 149 -9.41 5.89 3.36
N ILE A 150 -9.68 4.89 2.52
CA ILE A 150 -9.64 5.05 1.05
C ILE A 150 -10.54 6.20 0.59
N ARG A 151 -11.80 6.25 1.07
CA ARG A 151 -12.73 7.35 0.77
C ARG A 151 -12.23 8.70 1.28
N ALA A 152 -11.56 8.72 2.43
CA ALA A 152 -10.96 9.94 2.95
C ALA A 152 -9.78 10.39 2.08
N SER A 153 -8.94 9.47 1.61
CA SER A 153 -7.81 9.78 0.74
C SER A 153 -8.23 10.29 -0.64
N PHE A 154 -9.29 9.75 -1.24
CA PHE A 154 -9.88 10.31 -2.47
C PHE A 154 -10.33 11.76 -2.27
N LYS A 155 -11.07 12.04 -1.18
CA LYS A 155 -11.51 13.41 -0.87
C LYS A 155 -10.35 14.38 -0.64
N ARG A 156 -9.26 13.91 -0.02
CA ARG A 156 -8.06 14.72 0.19
C ARG A 156 -7.38 15.06 -1.15
N ALA A 157 -7.28 14.09 -2.06
CA ALA A 157 -6.73 14.32 -3.41
C ALA A 157 -7.58 15.34 -4.19
N GLU A 158 -8.90 15.15 -4.23
CA GLU A 158 -9.83 16.09 -4.90
C GLU A 158 -9.71 17.53 -4.34
N ALA A 159 -9.58 17.67 -3.02
CA ALA A 159 -9.42 18.97 -2.38
C ALA A 159 -8.07 19.63 -2.69
N ALA A 160 -6.99 18.84 -2.79
CA ALA A 160 -5.67 19.34 -3.15
C ALA A 160 -5.64 19.82 -4.61
N GLU A 161 -6.20 19.04 -5.54
CA GLU A 161 -6.31 19.42 -6.96
C GLU A 161 -7.13 20.71 -7.13
N ALA A 162 -8.25 20.84 -6.40
CA ALA A 162 -9.07 22.06 -6.45
C ALA A 162 -8.30 23.29 -5.93
N ALA A 163 -7.51 23.15 -4.87
CA ALA A 163 -6.71 24.24 -4.32
C ALA A 163 -5.57 24.67 -5.25
N GLU A 164 -4.98 23.74 -6.00
CA GLU A 164 -3.97 24.06 -7.03
C GLU A 164 -4.59 24.80 -8.21
N GLY A 165 -5.78 24.38 -8.66
CA GLY A 165 -6.50 25.03 -9.77
C GLY A 165 -7.00 26.45 -9.47
N GLU A 166 -7.26 26.79 -8.20
CA GLU A 166 -7.65 28.15 -7.79
C GLU A 166 -6.44 29.11 -7.66
N GLY A 167 -5.22 28.60 -7.52
CA GLY A 167 -3.99 29.38 -7.40
C GLY A 167 -3.38 29.88 -8.72
N GLU A 168 -3.88 29.40 -9.86
CA GLU A 168 -3.40 29.74 -11.21
C GLU A 168 -4.23 30.83 -11.91
N HIS A 169 -5.20 31.46 -11.22
CA HIS A 169 -6.11 32.49 -11.77
C HIS A 169 -5.83 33.92 -11.29
#